data_AF-A0A7C4U4S8-F1
#
_entry.id   AF-A0A7C4U4S8-F1
#
_cell.length_a   1.000
_cell.length_b   1.000
_cell.length_c   1.000
_cell.angle_alpha   90.00
_cell.angle_beta   90.00
_cell.angle_gamma   90.00
#
_symmetry.space_group_name_H-M   'P 1'
#
loop_
_entity.id
_entity.type
_entity.pdbx_description
1 polymer ?
#
loop_
_entity_poly.entity_id
_entity_poly.type
_entity_poly.pdbx_seq_one_letter_code
_entity_poly.pdbx_strand_id
1 'polypeptide(L)'
;MRSGCLILMVQKNGNMNALSSSYKTKNHIKMNDEVFEKIRLMVIDKMGKYRKPLVRDTTLEKDLGVSGDDAVEFLLDFGKEFNVDMSNFDIKKYFFPDGDSILPAIVRLFTGKRQRKEKELRLGDLEKAVIAGRLDEEVINS
;
A
#
# COMPACT_ATOMS: atom_id res chain seq x y z
N MET A 1 52.39 6.08 -14.58
CA MET A 1 53.18 6.68 -13.49
C MET A 1 52.25 7.66 -12.76
N ARG A 2 51.74 7.29 -11.57
CA ARG A 2 51.93 8.00 -10.27
C ARG A 2 51.77 9.53 -10.41
N SER A 3 50.82 10.21 -9.78
CA SER A 3 50.41 10.26 -8.35
C SER A 3 49.04 10.96 -8.26
N GLY A 4 48.10 10.73 -7.34
CA GLY A 4 48.20 10.36 -5.93
C GLY A 4 47.79 11.55 -5.05
N CYS A 5 46.52 11.62 -4.61
CA CYS A 5 46.04 12.43 -3.46
C CYS A 5 44.53 12.10 -3.25
N LEU A 6 43.97 11.71 -2.12
CA LEU A 6 44.44 11.32 -0.80
C LEU A 6 43.15 10.93 -0.05
N ILE A 7 42.76 9.65 -0.02
CA ILE A 7 41.98 9.13 1.11
C ILE A 7 42.47 7.71 1.35
N LEU A 8 43.57 7.61 2.10
CA LEU A 8 43.99 6.38 2.73
C LEU A 8 44.20 6.74 4.19
N MET A 9 43.25 6.36 5.05
CA MET A 9 43.50 5.90 6.42
C MET A 9 42.20 5.36 6.99
N VAL A 10 42.12 4.04 7.10
CA VAL A 10 41.97 3.30 8.37
C VAL A 10 41.77 1.84 7.98
N GLN A 11 42.76 1.02 8.35
CA GLN A 11 42.60 -0.41 8.47
C GLN A 11 41.41 -0.70 9.39
N LYS A 12 40.35 -1.31 8.86
CA LYS A 12 39.61 -2.34 9.60
C LYS A 12 39.29 -3.44 8.59
N ASN A 13 39.94 -4.58 8.76
CA ASN A 13 39.44 -5.87 8.28
C ASN A 13 38.12 -6.15 9.01
N GLY A 14 37.07 -5.42 8.64
CA GLY A 14 35.71 -5.57 9.09
C GLY A 14 34.92 -6.14 7.93
N ASN A 15 34.62 -7.43 8.03
CA ASN A 15 33.70 -8.22 7.21
C ASN A 15 32.90 -7.40 6.17
N MET A 16 33.37 -7.35 4.93
CA MET A 16 32.72 -6.63 3.81
C MET A 16 31.27 -7.09 3.58
N ASN A 17 30.89 -8.31 4.01
CA ASN A 17 29.53 -8.84 3.89
C ASN A 17 28.56 -8.21 4.90
N ALA A 18 29.03 -7.82 6.09
CA ALA A 18 28.19 -7.16 7.10
C ALA A 18 27.88 -5.71 6.70
N LEU A 19 28.84 -5.02 6.08
CA LEU A 19 28.65 -3.66 5.58
C LEU A 19 27.73 -3.64 4.36
N SER A 20 27.95 -4.50 3.35
CA SER A 20 27.09 -4.55 2.16
C SER A 20 25.63 -4.90 2.51
N SER A 21 25.43 -5.81 3.47
CA SER A 21 24.11 -6.13 4.03
C SER A 21 23.47 -4.92 4.72
N SER A 22 24.20 -4.23 5.61
CA SER A 22 23.70 -3.05 6.32
C SER A 22 23.35 -1.89 5.37
N TYR A 23 24.15 -1.63 4.33
CA TYR A 23 23.86 -0.60 3.32
C TYR A 23 22.63 -0.96 2.48
N LYS A 24 22.50 -2.22 2.05
CA LYS A 24 21.34 -2.70 1.30
C LYS A 24 20.06 -2.58 2.14
N THR A 25 20.11 -2.97 3.41
CA THR A 25 18.99 -2.84 4.35
C THR A 25 18.61 -1.38 4.60
N LYS A 26 19.59 -0.49 4.81
CA LYS A 26 19.32 0.94 5.03
C LYS A 26 18.70 1.62 3.81
N ASN A 27 19.18 1.31 2.61
CA ASN A 27 18.58 1.86 1.37
C ASN A 27 17.17 1.32 1.15
N HIS A 28 16.92 0.04 1.45
CA HIS A 28 15.59 -0.57 1.32
C HIS A 28 14.58 0.05 2.29
N ILE A 29 14.97 0.28 3.56
CA ILE A 29 14.10 0.96 4.55
C ILE A 29 13.78 2.37 4.07
N LYS A 30 14.78 3.11 3.59
CA LYS A 30 14.59 4.47 3.09
C LYS A 30 13.63 4.53 1.90
N MET A 31 13.76 3.60 0.95
CA MET A 31 12.86 3.53 -0.22
C MET A 31 11.42 3.19 0.19
N ASN A 32 11.23 2.27 1.13
CA ASN A 32 9.88 1.92 1.61
C ASN A 32 9.21 3.11 2.30
N ASP A 33 9.94 3.83 3.14
CA ASP A 33 9.41 5.05 3.79
C ASP A 33 9.08 6.15 2.76
N GLU A 34 9.89 6.29 1.69
CA GLU A 34 9.58 7.20 0.58
C GLU A 34 8.30 6.79 -0.18
N VAL A 35 8.09 5.50 -0.41
CA VAL A 35 6.86 4.96 -1.02
C VAL A 35 5.66 5.23 -0.12
N PHE A 36 5.78 4.93 1.18
CA PHE A 36 4.70 5.13 2.13
C PHE A 36 4.31 6.61 2.25
N GLU A 37 5.27 7.54 2.28
CA GLU A 37 4.96 8.97 2.29
C GLU A 37 4.28 9.44 1.00
N LYS A 38 4.59 8.86 -0.17
CA LYS A 38 3.84 9.17 -1.40
C LYS A 38 2.40 8.70 -1.34
N ILE A 39 2.17 7.46 -0.88
CA ILE A 39 0.81 6.94 -0.68
C ILE A 39 0.04 7.83 0.29
N ARG A 40 0.70 8.27 1.37
CA ARG A 40 0.12 9.19 2.34
C ARG A 40 -0.27 10.53 1.71
N LEU A 41 0.57 11.11 0.87
CA LEU A 41 0.28 12.35 0.16
C LEU A 41 -0.90 12.19 -0.80
N MET A 42 -0.97 11.09 -1.56
CA MET A 42 -2.10 10.77 -2.43
C MET A 42 -3.42 10.69 -1.63
N VAL A 43 -3.41 10.03 -0.47
CA VAL A 43 -4.58 9.95 0.42
C VAL A 43 -4.98 11.33 0.92
N ILE A 44 -4.02 12.17 1.35
CA ILE A 44 -4.30 13.53 1.83
C ILE A 44 -4.89 14.39 0.70
N ASP A 45 -4.38 14.27 -0.52
CA ASP A 45 -4.88 15.00 -1.69
C ASP A 45 -6.34 14.63 -2.00
N LYS A 46 -6.65 13.33 -2.06
CA LYS A 46 -8.01 12.83 -2.29
C LYS A 46 -8.98 13.16 -1.15
N MET A 47 -8.51 13.19 0.10
CA MET A 47 -9.36 13.43 1.29
C MET A 47 -9.43 14.89 1.72
N GLY A 48 -8.53 15.75 1.23
CA GLY A 48 -8.38 17.16 1.58
C GLY A 48 -7.92 17.44 3.02
N LYS A 49 -8.74 17.11 4.03
CA LYS A 49 -8.50 17.46 5.45
C LYS A 49 -8.53 16.24 6.38
N TYR A 50 -7.69 15.24 6.09
CA TYR A 50 -7.49 14.16 7.04
C TYR A 50 -6.60 14.62 8.22
N ARG A 51 -7.14 14.58 9.44
CA ARG A 51 -6.48 15.12 10.65
C ARG A 51 -5.81 14.07 11.53
N LYS A 52 -6.05 12.80 11.29
CA LYS A 52 -5.44 11.71 12.07
C LYS A 52 -4.10 11.30 11.44
N PRO A 53 -3.15 10.81 12.24
CA PRO A 53 -1.95 10.18 11.71
C PRO A 53 -2.33 9.02 10.78
N LEU A 54 -1.79 9.04 9.55
CA LEU A 54 -1.90 7.94 8.61
C LEU A 54 -0.76 6.97 8.88
N VAL A 55 -1.12 5.74 9.25
CA VAL A 55 -0.18 4.66 9.55
C VAL A 55 -0.43 3.48 8.63
N ARG A 56 0.51 2.53 8.56
CA ARG A 56 0.38 1.34 7.68
C ARG A 56 -0.86 0.51 7.99
N ASP A 57 -1.34 0.53 9.22
CA ASP A 57 -2.56 -0.15 9.65
C ASP A 57 -3.86 0.61 9.34
N THR A 58 -3.77 1.86 8.89
CA THR A 58 -4.94 2.65 8.49
C THR A 58 -5.64 1.97 7.31
N THR A 59 -6.94 1.76 7.46
CA THR A 59 -7.79 1.08 6.47
C THR A 59 -8.46 2.08 5.52
N LEU A 60 -8.59 1.72 4.24
CA LEU A 60 -9.25 2.57 3.25
C LEU A 60 -10.73 2.82 3.60
N GLU A 61 -11.48 1.78 3.96
CA GLU A 61 -12.92 1.95 4.20
C GLU A 61 -13.23 2.46 5.62
N LYS A 62 -12.74 1.80 6.68
CA LYS A 62 -13.17 2.13 8.04
C LYS A 62 -12.54 3.41 8.58
N ASP A 63 -11.26 3.65 8.28
CA ASP A 63 -10.54 4.81 8.82
C ASP A 63 -10.56 6.02 7.90
N LEU A 64 -10.57 5.79 6.57
CA LEU A 64 -10.57 6.85 5.56
C LEU A 64 -11.94 7.10 4.94
N GLY A 65 -12.89 6.16 5.07
CA GLY A 65 -14.23 6.30 4.50
C GLY A 65 -14.27 6.09 2.98
N VAL A 66 -13.22 5.56 2.37
CA VAL A 66 -13.19 5.21 0.94
C VAL A 66 -13.99 3.91 0.74
N SER A 67 -15.20 4.01 0.20
CA SER A 67 -16.06 2.85 -0.09
C SER A 67 -16.62 2.90 -1.51
N GLY A 68 -17.22 1.80 -1.96
CA GLY A 68 -17.99 1.78 -3.20
C GLY A 68 -17.23 2.29 -4.43
N ASP A 69 -17.86 3.20 -5.16
CA ASP A 69 -17.31 3.81 -6.36
C ASP A 69 -16.06 4.67 -6.06
N ASP A 70 -16.00 5.33 -4.89
CA ASP A 70 -14.82 6.09 -4.47
C ASP A 70 -13.60 5.17 -4.28
N ALA A 71 -13.82 3.94 -3.81
CA ALA A 71 -12.76 2.93 -3.70
C ALA A 71 -12.26 2.45 -5.06
N VAL A 72 -13.16 2.28 -6.02
CA VAL A 72 -12.80 1.94 -7.40
C VAL A 72 -11.95 3.06 -8.00
N GLU A 73 -12.40 4.31 -7.90
CA GLU A 73 -11.67 5.46 -8.44
C GLU A 73 -10.29 5.60 -7.78
N PHE A 74 -10.23 5.51 -6.45
CA PHE A 74 -8.98 5.57 -5.71
C PHE A 74 -7.97 4.51 -6.17
N LEU A 75 -8.41 3.26 -6.31
CA LEU A 75 -7.53 2.17 -6.75
C LEU A 75 -7.08 2.34 -8.19
N LEU A 76 -7.95 2.80 -9.09
CA LEU A 76 -7.57 3.08 -10.48
C LEU A 76 -6.50 4.17 -10.59
N ASP A 77 -6.64 5.24 -9.81
CA ASP A 77 -5.64 6.31 -9.78
C ASP A 77 -4.34 5.84 -9.13
N PHE A 78 -4.43 5.06 -8.05
CA PHE A 78 -3.27 4.43 -7.41
C PHE A 78 -2.50 3.54 -8.39
N GLY A 79 -3.20 2.67 -9.13
CA GLY A 79 -2.57 1.79 -10.11
C GLY A 79 -1.84 2.56 -11.22
N LYS A 80 -2.40 3.68 -11.68
CA LYS A 80 -1.77 4.55 -12.69
C LYS A 80 -0.57 5.31 -12.12
N GLU A 81 -0.71 5.89 -10.93
CA GLU A 81 0.32 6.73 -10.32
C GLU A 81 1.56 5.92 -9.94
N PHE A 82 1.36 4.70 -9.43
CA PHE A 82 2.44 3.84 -8.96
C PHE A 82 2.82 2.73 -9.95
N ASN A 83 2.17 2.67 -11.12
CA ASN A 83 2.34 1.63 -12.13
C ASN A 83 2.19 0.21 -11.54
N VAL A 84 1.11 0.01 -10.79
CA VAL A 84 0.78 -1.26 -10.12
C VAL A 84 -0.22 -2.04 -10.96
N ASP A 85 0.09 -3.30 -11.26
CA ASP A 85 -0.85 -4.20 -11.92
C ASP A 85 -1.96 -4.65 -10.95
N MET A 86 -3.21 -4.39 -11.32
CA MET A 86 -4.39 -4.75 -10.54
C MET A 86 -5.29 -5.76 -11.26
N SER A 87 -4.81 -6.37 -12.36
CA SER A 87 -5.61 -7.29 -13.19
C SER A 87 -6.11 -8.52 -12.41
N ASN A 88 -5.39 -8.91 -11.35
CA ASN A 88 -5.71 -10.04 -10.48
C ASN A 88 -6.34 -9.62 -9.14
N PHE A 89 -6.66 -8.34 -8.95
CA PHE A 89 -7.25 -7.85 -7.71
C PHE A 89 -8.78 -8.05 -7.70
N ASP A 90 -9.28 -8.82 -6.74
CA ASP A 90 -10.72 -9.04 -6.56
C ASP A 90 -11.32 -7.99 -5.61
N ILE A 91 -11.71 -6.85 -6.18
CA ILE A 91 -12.26 -5.71 -5.43
C ILE A 91 -13.47 -6.07 -4.57
N LYS A 92 -14.27 -7.08 -4.95
CA LYS A 92 -15.49 -7.49 -4.25
C LYS A 92 -15.21 -8.10 -2.88
N LYS A 93 -13.98 -8.56 -2.63
CA LYS A 93 -13.56 -9.05 -1.30
C LYS A 93 -13.30 -7.92 -0.30
N TYR A 94 -12.97 -6.73 -0.82
CA TYR A 94 -12.47 -5.60 -0.03
C TYR A 94 -13.46 -4.45 0.07
N PHE A 95 -14.41 -4.32 -0.85
CA PHE A 95 -15.39 -3.23 -0.85
C PHE A 95 -16.79 -3.76 -1.16
N PHE A 96 -17.79 -3.16 -0.53
CA PHE A 96 -19.17 -3.38 -0.94
C PHE A 96 -19.41 -2.69 -2.28
N PRO A 97 -20.12 -3.35 -3.22
CA PRO A 97 -20.65 -2.65 -4.38
C PRO A 97 -21.71 -1.67 -3.88
N ASP A 98 -21.34 -0.41 -3.70
CA ASP A 98 -22.33 0.63 -3.42
C ASP A 98 -23.25 0.74 -4.64
N GLY A 99 -24.56 0.59 -4.40
CA GLY A 99 -25.58 0.47 -5.44
C GLY A 99 -26.90 -0.11 -4.94
N ASP A 100 -26.87 -0.90 -3.86
CA ASP A 100 -28.05 -1.56 -3.31
C ASP A 100 -28.31 -1.09 -1.88
N SER A 101 -28.65 0.18 -1.69
CA SER A 101 -29.15 0.66 -0.38
C SER A 101 -30.63 0.29 -0.13
N ILE A 102 -31.39 -0.01 -1.19
CA ILE A 102 -32.84 -0.35 -1.12
C ILE A 102 -33.09 -1.86 -1.19
N LEU A 103 -32.23 -2.61 -1.87
CA LEU A 103 -32.32 -4.07 -1.95
C LEU A 103 -31.91 -4.90 -0.71
N PRO A 104 -31.13 -4.41 0.30
CA PRO A 104 -30.57 -5.28 1.31
C PRO A 104 -31.63 -5.74 2.31
N ALA A 105 -32.75 -5.02 2.48
CA ALA A 105 -33.85 -5.49 3.34
C ALA A 105 -34.65 -6.62 2.67
N ILE A 106 -35.00 -6.46 1.40
CA ILE A 106 -35.79 -7.44 0.62
C ILE A 106 -34.94 -8.67 0.33
N VAL A 107 -33.73 -8.52 -0.19
CA VAL A 107 -32.81 -9.63 -0.47
C VAL A 107 -32.45 -10.38 0.81
N ARG A 108 -32.23 -9.70 1.95
CA ARG A 108 -31.98 -10.37 3.24
C ARG A 108 -33.18 -11.17 3.73
N LEU A 109 -34.42 -10.70 3.46
CA LEU A 109 -35.64 -11.41 3.82
C LEU A 109 -35.80 -12.70 2.98
N PHE A 110 -35.43 -12.68 1.70
CA PHE A 110 -35.59 -13.82 0.79
C PHE A 110 -34.38 -14.79 0.74
N THR A 111 -33.16 -14.30 0.93
CA THR A 111 -31.95 -15.13 0.80
C THR A 111 -31.28 -15.44 2.14
N GLY A 112 -31.56 -14.68 3.20
CA GLY A 112 -30.91 -14.82 4.50
C GLY A 112 -29.41 -14.50 4.53
N LYS A 113 -28.79 -14.22 3.38
CA LYS A 113 -27.35 -14.01 3.26
C LYS A 113 -27.02 -12.54 3.46
N ARG A 114 -26.20 -12.23 4.48
CA ARG A 114 -25.48 -10.96 4.53
C ARG A 114 -24.38 -11.03 3.49
N GLN A 115 -24.37 -10.12 2.53
CA GLN A 115 -23.11 -9.80 1.86
C GLN A 115 -22.17 -9.32 2.97
N ARG A 116 -21.05 -10.02 3.14
CA ARG A 116 -20.04 -9.67 4.12
C ARG A 116 -18.80 -9.30 3.32
N LYS A 117 -18.31 -8.10 3.52
CA LYS A 117 -16.92 -7.76 3.22
C LYS A 117 -16.03 -8.75 3.96
N GLU A 118 -15.15 -9.42 3.24
CA GLU A 118 -14.32 -10.49 3.77
C GLU A 118 -13.02 -9.94 4.37
N LYS A 119 -12.46 -8.89 3.76
CA LYS A 119 -11.13 -8.37 4.09
C LYS A 119 -11.09 -6.85 4.10
N GLU A 120 -10.16 -6.28 4.86
CA GLU A 120 -9.88 -4.85 4.84
C GLU A 120 -8.60 -4.59 4.04
N LEU A 121 -8.58 -3.49 3.28
CA LEU A 121 -7.40 -3.03 2.56
C LEU A 121 -6.75 -1.88 3.33
N ARG A 122 -5.48 -2.05 3.70
CA ARG A 122 -4.70 -1.09 4.51
C ARG A 122 -3.68 -0.33 3.67
N LEU A 123 -3.20 0.80 4.19
CA LEU A 123 -2.12 1.56 3.53
C LEU A 123 -0.82 0.76 3.41
N GLY A 124 -0.53 -0.11 4.37
CA GLY A 124 0.60 -1.03 4.28
C GLY A 124 0.47 -2.05 3.14
N ASP A 125 -0.76 -2.45 2.79
CA ASP A 125 -0.99 -3.36 1.66
C ASP A 125 -0.71 -2.66 0.33
N LEU A 126 -1.05 -1.36 0.24
CA LEU A 126 -0.69 -0.53 -0.91
C LEU A 126 0.82 -0.37 -1.03
N GLU A 127 1.53 -0.14 0.08
CA GLU A 127 2.99 -0.07 0.10
C GLU A 127 3.61 -1.39 -0.42
N LYS A 128 3.13 -2.55 0.06
CA LYS A 128 3.55 -3.86 -0.46
C LYS A 128 3.30 -3.99 -1.95
N ALA A 129 2.14 -3.53 -2.43
CA ALA A 129 1.78 -3.59 -3.84
C ALA A 129 2.69 -2.73 -4.74
N VAL A 130 3.08 -1.54 -4.30
CA VAL A 130 4.05 -0.70 -5.02
C VAL A 130 5.42 -1.38 -5.07
N ILE A 131 5.87 -1.97 -3.96
CA ILE A 131 7.17 -2.68 -3.91
C ILE A 131 7.15 -3.91 -4.82
N ALA A 132 6.03 -4.64 -4.86
CA ALA A 132 5.85 -5.82 -5.69
C ALA A 132 5.53 -5.50 -7.17
N GLY A 133 5.06 -4.28 -7.47
CA GLY A 133 4.56 -3.88 -8.79
C GLY A 133 3.19 -4.46 -9.16
N ARG A 134 2.50 -5.12 -8.23
CA ARG A 134 1.19 -5.74 -8.42
C ARG A 134 0.39 -5.74 -7.13
N LEU A 135 -0.93 -5.65 -7.23
CA LEU A 135 -1.87 -5.77 -6.12
C LEU A 135 -2.71 -7.04 -6.32
N ASP A 136 -2.48 -8.03 -5.46
CA ASP A 136 -3.26 -9.27 -5.40
C ASP A 136 -3.16 -9.93 -4.03
N GLU A 137 -3.87 -11.04 -3.87
CA GLU A 137 -3.95 -11.78 -2.62
C GLU A 137 -2.59 -12.28 -2.12
N GLU A 138 -1.67 -12.64 -3.00
CA GLU A 138 -0.36 -13.14 -2.57
C GLU A 138 0.46 -12.03 -1.94
N VAL A 139 0.44 -10.84 -2.55
CA VAL A 139 1.16 -9.68 -2.03
C VAL A 139 0.56 -9.21 -0.71
N ILE A 140 -0.77 -9.15 -0.61
CA ILE A 140 -1.46 -8.67 0.60
C ILE A 140 -1.18 -9.59 1.79
N ASN A 141 -1.21 -10.92 1.57
CA ASN A 141 -1.03 -11.91 2.63
C ASN A 141 0.46 -12.27 2.91
N SER A 142 1.42 -11.66 2.21
CA SER A 142 2.86 -11.83 2.45
C SER A 142 3.38 -11.09 3.68
#